data_AF-A0A944TSN9-F1
#
_entry.id   AF-A0A944TSN9-F1
#
_cell.length_a   1.000
_cell.length_b   1.000
_cell.length_c   1.000
_cell.angle_alpha   90.00
_cell.angle_beta   90.00
_cell.angle_gamma   90.00
#
_symmetry.space_group_name_H-M   'P 1'
#
loop_
_entity.id
_entity.type
_entity.pdbx_description
1 polymer ?
#
loop_
_entity_poly.entity_id
_entity_poly.type
_entity_poly.pdbx_seq_one_letter_code
_entity_poly.pdbx_strand_id
1 'polypeptide(L)'
;MGTLLYKSFVAFFILFLSTASAKKFTSQYCEFQLPPGWACALEGTEWVCQSENKQRKKEAIIILAAKVRGSKDSLNEYQSYLKGRKTFRLPGGKTQVSEPKYAKMNTINGHRWVDSLHLASEVPGFYTRYMATVKEDLGVAVTFSVAKDHYDSYQDVFNRIIATLRVFRQKNVAANNFQLKKEDEDLLRDQSFIPDGNKTFDISQRKGGSGSGGLGAGGMAGVIALVIGGGIFFMMKKKKKKKKKKKKKSS
;
A
#
# COMPACT_ATOMS: atom_id res chain seq x y z
N MET A 1 -1.13 52.62 30.67
CA MET A 1 -1.59 51.28 31.07
C MET A 1 -2.09 50.39 29.91
N GLY A 2 -2.44 50.93 28.73
CA GLY A 2 -2.99 50.13 27.63
C GLY A 2 -2.00 49.30 26.80
N THR A 3 -0.70 49.61 26.84
CA THR A 3 0.32 48.94 26.00
C THR A 3 0.86 47.63 26.60
N LEU A 4 0.70 47.40 27.91
CA LEU A 4 1.10 46.15 28.56
C LEU A 4 0.09 45.02 28.29
N LEU A 5 -1.20 45.35 28.25
CA LEU A 5 -2.29 44.38 28.01
C LEU A 5 -2.23 43.78 26.60
N TYR A 6 -1.83 44.57 25.60
CA TYR A 6 -1.70 44.12 24.21
C TYR A 6 -0.56 43.10 24.03
N LYS A 7 0.57 43.29 24.74
CA LYS A 7 1.71 42.36 24.69
C LYS A 7 1.39 41.01 25.36
N SER A 8 0.58 41.00 26.43
CA SER A 8 0.11 39.76 27.06
C SER A 8 -0.91 38.99 26.20
N PHE A 9 -1.74 39.69 25.42
CA PHE A 9 -2.72 39.03 24.54
C PHE A 9 -2.07 38.34 23.33
N VAL A 10 -1.02 38.94 22.76
CA VAL A 10 -0.24 38.35 21.64
C VAL A 10 0.54 37.11 22.09
N ALA A 11 1.09 37.11 23.31
CA ALA A 11 1.81 35.96 23.86
C ALA A 11 0.90 34.74 24.11
N PHE A 12 -0.39 34.96 24.43
CA PHE A 12 -1.35 33.87 24.67
C PHE A 12 -1.85 33.21 23.37
N PHE A 13 -1.86 33.94 22.25
CA PHE A 13 -2.31 33.41 20.95
C PHE A 13 -1.29 32.47 20.28
N ILE A 14 -0.01 32.58 20.63
CA ILE A 14 1.08 31.75 20.04
C ILE A 14 1.11 30.34 20.66
N LEU A 15 0.53 30.12 21.84
CA LEU A 15 0.54 28.83 22.55
C LEU A 15 -0.52 27.82 22.11
N PHE A 16 -1.41 28.19 21.16
CA PHE A 16 -2.47 27.30 20.65
C PHE A 16 -2.17 26.66 19.29
N LEU A 17 -0.93 26.69 18.83
CA LEU A 17 -0.49 25.89 17.69
C LEU A 17 -0.39 24.40 18.11
N SER A 18 -1.56 23.78 18.27
CA SER A 18 -1.67 22.33 18.43
C SER A 18 -0.99 21.67 17.24
N THR A 19 0.13 21.00 17.48
CA THR A 19 0.84 20.23 16.46
C THR A 19 -0.08 19.11 15.99
N ALA A 20 -0.73 19.30 14.85
CA ALA A 20 -1.47 18.25 14.16
C ALA A 20 -0.44 17.19 13.69
N SER A 21 -0.17 16.21 14.56
CA SER A 21 0.74 15.12 14.25
C SER A 21 0.02 14.13 13.33
N ALA A 22 0.39 14.15 12.05
CA ALA A 22 -0.07 13.16 11.09
C ALA A 22 0.57 11.81 11.41
N LYS A 23 -0.24 10.83 11.86
CA LYS A 23 0.21 9.48 12.16
C LYS A 23 0.81 8.85 10.91
N LYS A 24 2.09 8.47 10.96
CA LYS A 24 2.76 7.76 9.85
C LYS A 24 2.54 6.27 9.97
N PHE A 25 2.35 5.62 8.83
CA PHE A 25 2.47 4.18 8.67
C PHE A 25 3.79 3.88 7.96
N THR A 26 4.53 2.89 8.47
CA THR A 26 5.82 2.46 7.91
C THR A 26 5.88 0.93 7.94
N SER A 27 6.21 0.33 6.81
CA SER A 27 6.54 -1.10 6.67
C SER A 27 8.01 -1.27 6.28
N GLN A 28 8.44 -2.50 5.97
CA GLN A 28 9.79 -2.78 5.48
C GLN A 28 10.07 -2.23 4.05
N TYR A 29 9.03 -1.80 3.35
CA TYR A 29 9.13 -1.43 1.94
C TYR A 29 8.35 -0.17 1.53
N CYS A 30 7.48 0.35 2.37
CA CYS A 30 6.67 1.53 2.05
C CYS A 30 6.33 2.32 3.32
N GLU A 31 6.22 3.64 3.18
CA GLU A 31 5.63 4.51 4.20
C GLU A 31 4.68 5.53 3.58
N PHE A 32 3.71 5.98 4.38
CA PHE A 32 2.80 7.07 4.05
C PHE A 32 2.11 7.60 5.32
N GLN A 33 1.54 8.80 5.25
CA GLN A 33 0.73 9.34 6.33
C GLN A 33 -0.68 8.76 6.31
N LEU A 34 -1.18 8.37 7.49
CA LEU A 34 -2.55 7.96 7.69
C LEU A 34 -3.42 9.17 8.04
N PRO A 35 -4.68 9.18 7.59
CA PRO A 35 -5.63 10.16 8.06
C PRO A 35 -5.97 9.90 9.54
N PRO A 36 -6.45 10.93 10.27
CA PRO A 36 -6.84 10.77 11.66
C PRO A 36 -7.87 9.65 11.88
N GLY A 37 -7.69 8.87 12.95
CA GLY A 37 -8.58 7.75 13.30
C GLY A 37 -8.46 6.53 12.39
N TRP A 38 -7.33 6.36 11.70
CA TRP A 38 -7.01 5.16 10.93
C TRP A 38 -5.87 4.36 11.57
N ALA A 39 -5.93 3.05 11.37
CA ALA A 39 -4.89 2.11 11.79
C ALA A 39 -4.70 1.02 10.74
N CYS A 40 -3.47 0.51 10.67
CA CYS A 40 -3.09 -0.61 9.83
C CYS A 40 -2.84 -1.85 10.69
N ALA A 41 -3.22 -3.01 10.16
CA ALA A 41 -2.90 -4.30 10.74
C ALA A 41 -2.37 -5.23 9.64
N LEU A 42 -1.44 -6.11 10.00
CA LEU A 42 -0.95 -7.15 9.09
C LEU A 42 -2.00 -8.27 9.06
N GLU A 43 -2.61 -8.50 7.90
CA GLU A 43 -3.55 -9.59 7.64
C GLU A 43 -2.92 -10.52 6.59
N GLY A 44 -2.39 -11.66 7.04
CA GLY A 44 -1.62 -12.56 6.17
C GLY A 44 -0.29 -11.93 5.76
N THR A 45 -0.12 -11.66 4.47
CA THR A 45 1.08 -11.00 3.90
C THR A 45 0.84 -9.54 3.52
N GLU A 46 -0.35 -9.01 3.78
CA GLU A 46 -0.73 -7.65 3.41
C GLU A 46 -0.96 -6.76 4.63
N TRP A 47 -0.64 -5.47 4.48
CA TRP A 47 -1.04 -4.45 5.44
C TRP A 47 -2.39 -3.87 5.06
N VAL A 48 -3.38 -4.04 5.94
CA VAL A 48 -4.75 -3.54 5.74
C VAL A 48 -4.98 -2.36 6.67
N CYS A 49 -5.16 -1.17 6.09
CA CYS A 49 -5.45 0.06 6.82
C CYS A 49 -6.90 0.49 6.65
N GLN A 50 -7.57 0.78 7.76
CA GLN A 50 -8.99 1.16 7.79
C GLN A 50 -9.26 2.16 8.92
N SER A 51 -10.40 2.84 8.83
CA SER A 51 -10.93 3.64 9.94
C SER A 51 -11.17 2.78 11.19
N GLU A 52 -10.77 3.30 12.35
CA GLU A 52 -11.03 2.74 13.67
C GLU A 52 -12.50 2.93 14.07
N ASN A 53 -13.16 3.96 13.54
CA ASN A 53 -14.60 4.13 13.68
C ASN A 53 -15.35 2.98 12.96
N LYS A 54 -16.13 2.21 13.74
CA LYS A 54 -16.85 1.01 13.29
C LYS A 54 -17.88 1.27 12.18
N GLN A 55 -18.46 2.47 12.12
CA GLN A 55 -19.42 2.84 11.07
C GLN A 55 -18.68 3.08 9.75
N ARG A 56 -17.59 3.87 9.81
CA ARG A 56 -16.80 4.23 8.62
C ARG A 56 -15.86 3.16 8.11
N LYS A 57 -15.58 2.13 8.92
CA LYS A 57 -14.70 1.00 8.57
C LYS A 57 -15.09 0.24 7.29
N LYS A 58 -16.31 0.41 6.79
CA LYS A 58 -16.79 -0.24 5.56
C LYS A 58 -16.78 0.68 4.33
N GLU A 59 -16.56 1.97 4.54
CA GLU A 59 -16.61 2.97 3.47
C GLU A 59 -15.35 2.87 2.62
N ALA A 60 -14.20 2.77 3.28
CA ALA A 60 -12.89 2.81 2.65
C ALA A 60 -11.89 1.85 3.29
N ILE A 61 -10.94 1.39 2.49
CA ILE A 61 -9.86 0.48 2.86
C ILE A 61 -8.62 0.78 2.02
N ILE A 62 -7.45 0.77 2.67
CA ILE A 62 -6.16 0.82 1.99
C ILE A 62 -5.49 -0.53 2.20
N ILE A 63 -4.97 -1.12 1.13
CA ILE A 63 -4.21 -2.36 1.23
C ILE A 63 -2.85 -2.17 0.56
N LEU A 64 -1.81 -2.49 1.31
CA LEU A 64 -0.43 -2.49 0.86
C LEU A 64 0.09 -3.93 0.81
N ALA A 65 0.70 -4.28 -0.32
CA ALA A 65 1.42 -5.53 -0.47
C ALA A 65 2.71 -5.31 -1.27
N ALA A 66 3.69 -6.18 -1.02
CA ALA A 66 4.90 -6.27 -1.79
C ALA A 66 5.28 -7.72 -2.02
N LYS A 67 6.01 -7.97 -3.10
CA LYS A 67 6.63 -9.26 -3.38
C LYS A 67 7.97 -9.07 -4.06
N VAL A 68 8.76 -10.14 -4.07
CA VAL A 68 9.91 -10.24 -4.98
C VAL A 68 9.40 -10.23 -6.42
N ARG A 69 10.06 -9.46 -7.28
CA ARG A 69 9.71 -9.30 -8.69
C ARG A 69 9.93 -10.61 -9.45
N GLY A 70 8.98 -10.95 -10.30
CA GLY A 70 9.17 -11.87 -11.42
C GLY A 70 9.55 -11.12 -12.69
N SER A 71 9.75 -11.86 -13.78
CA SER A 71 10.12 -11.30 -15.10
C SER A 71 9.08 -10.32 -15.66
N LYS A 72 7.81 -10.45 -15.27
CA LYS A 72 6.70 -9.57 -15.71
C LYS A 72 6.41 -8.41 -14.76
N ASP A 73 7.26 -8.20 -13.76
CA ASP A 73 7.09 -7.13 -12.78
C ASP A 73 7.86 -5.87 -13.19
N SER A 74 7.25 -5.10 -14.10
CA SER A 74 7.74 -3.81 -14.60
C SER A 74 6.63 -2.76 -14.62
N LEU A 75 7.01 -1.47 -14.60
CA LEU A 75 6.06 -0.36 -14.66
C LEU A 75 5.18 -0.41 -15.92
N ASN A 76 5.76 -0.79 -17.07
CA ASN A 76 5.02 -0.88 -18.33
C ASN A 76 3.99 -2.00 -18.29
N GLU A 77 4.35 -3.17 -17.78
CA GLU A 77 3.43 -4.29 -17.60
C GLU A 77 2.29 -3.94 -16.64
N TYR A 78 2.61 -3.23 -15.55
CA TYR A 78 1.60 -2.77 -14.60
C TYR A 78 0.63 -1.78 -15.24
N GLN A 79 1.14 -0.82 -16.00
CA GLN A 79 0.29 0.14 -16.70
C GLN A 79 -0.60 -0.56 -17.74
N SER A 80 -0.06 -1.47 -18.54
CA SER A 80 -0.83 -2.24 -19.53
C SER A 80 -1.91 -3.08 -18.86
N TYR A 81 -1.58 -3.79 -17.78
CA TYR A 81 -2.56 -4.56 -17.01
C TYR A 81 -3.67 -3.67 -16.44
N LEU A 82 -3.31 -2.51 -15.87
CA LEU A 82 -4.24 -1.55 -15.26
C LEU A 82 -4.99 -0.69 -16.30
N LYS A 83 -4.67 -0.75 -17.59
CA LYS A 83 -5.52 -0.16 -18.64
C LYS A 83 -6.69 -1.06 -18.99
N GLY A 84 -6.55 -2.36 -18.75
CA GLY A 84 -7.53 -3.37 -19.14
C GLY A 84 -8.82 -3.32 -18.32
N ARG A 85 -9.93 -3.64 -18.98
CA ARG A 85 -11.17 -4.06 -18.29
C ARG A 85 -10.95 -5.44 -17.69
N LYS A 86 -11.51 -5.67 -16.50
CA LYS A 86 -11.47 -6.95 -15.80
C LYS A 86 -12.88 -7.53 -15.77
N THR A 87 -13.00 -8.82 -16.05
CA THR A 87 -14.30 -9.52 -16.06
C THR A 87 -14.30 -10.59 -14.97
N PHE A 88 -15.29 -10.54 -14.09
CA PHE A 88 -15.43 -11.44 -12.95
C PHE A 88 -16.77 -12.15 -12.98
N ARG A 89 -16.78 -13.43 -12.58
CA ARG A 89 -18.02 -14.17 -12.31
C ARG A 89 -18.36 -14.06 -10.84
N LEU A 90 -19.47 -13.40 -10.53
CA LEU A 90 -19.99 -13.28 -9.17
C LEU A 90 -20.68 -14.58 -8.73
N PRO A 91 -20.76 -14.84 -7.41
CA PRO A 91 -21.60 -15.91 -6.88
C PRO A 91 -23.05 -15.74 -7.38
N GLY A 92 -23.59 -16.80 -8.00
CA GLY A 92 -24.91 -16.76 -8.65
C GLY A 92 -24.90 -16.50 -10.16
N GLY A 93 -23.74 -16.63 -10.82
CA GLY A 93 -23.64 -16.67 -12.29
C GLY A 93 -23.65 -15.32 -12.99
N LYS A 94 -23.84 -14.21 -12.25
CA LYS A 94 -23.77 -12.86 -12.80
C LYS A 94 -22.34 -12.49 -13.16
N THR A 95 -22.15 -11.89 -14.33
CA THR A 95 -20.84 -11.36 -14.75
C THR A 95 -20.75 -9.88 -14.39
N GLN A 96 -19.63 -9.48 -13.78
CA GLN A 96 -19.28 -8.09 -13.52
C GLN A 96 -18.10 -7.72 -14.43
N VAL A 97 -18.24 -6.63 -15.18
CA VAL A 97 -17.13 -6.02 -15.93
C VAL A 97 -16.71 -4.75 -15.21
N SER A 98 -15.41 -4.57 -15.01
CA SER A 98 -14.85 -3.37 -14.41
C SER A 98 -14.70 -2.25 -15.43
N GLU A 99 -14.70 -1.02 -14.93
CA GLU A 99 -14.57 0.18 -15.75
C GLU A 99 -13.26 0.91 -15.39
N PRO A 100 -12.18 0.74 -16.17
CA PRO A 100 -10.97 1.54 -16.01
C PRO A 100 -11.29 3.00 -16.35
N LYS A 101 -10.90 3.92 -15.46
CA LYS A 101 -11.08 5.37 -15.65
C LYS A 101 -9.83 6.00 -16.22
N TYR A 102 -8.66 5.68 -15.67
CA TYR A 102 -7.38 6.10 -16.19
C TYR A 102 -6.27 5.17 -15.70
N ALA A 103 -5.14 5.15 -16.40
CA ALA A 103 -3.90 4.54 -15.94
C ALA A 103 -2.70 5.31 -16.51
N LYS A 104 -2.02 6.06 -15.65
CA LYS A 104 -0.95 7.00 -16.01
C LYS A 104 0.32 6.76 -15.19
N MET A 105 1.44 7.22 -15.74
CA MET A 105 2.68 7.32 -14.98
C MET A 105 2.64 8.59 -14.15
N ASN A 106 3.04 8.49 -12.88
CA ASN A 106 3.16 9.63 -11.99
C ASN A 106 4.47 9.53 -11.22
N THR A 107 5.06 10.67 -10.84
CA THR A 107 6.26 10.71 -10.00
C THR A 107 5.88 11.29 -8.65
N ILE A 108 6.11 10.54 -7.58
CA ILE A 108 5.80 10.91 -6.21
C ILE A 108 7.06 10.74 -5.38
N ASN A 109 7.48 11.80 -4.69
CA ASN A 109 8.68 11.82 -3.85
C ASN A 109 9.92 11.26 -4.57
N GLY A 110 10.12 11.68 -5.83
CA GLY A 110 11.26 11.26 -6.66
C GLY A 110 11.19 9.82 -7.20
N HIS A 111 10.08 9.11 -7.01
CA HIS A 111 9.90 7.75 -7.48
C HIS A 111 8.75 7.63 -8.46
N ARG A 112 8.94 6.88 -9.55
CA ARG A 112 7.87 6.65 -10.55
C ARG A 112 6.87 5.62 -10.04
N TRP A 113 5.60 5.84 -10.31
CA TRP A 113 4.48 4.97 -9.98
C TRP A 113 3.54 4.88 -11.16
N VAL A 114 2.86 3.75 -11.31
CA VAL A 114 1.63 3.65 -12.08
C VAL A 114 0.47 4.04 -11.17
N ASP A 115 -0.22 5.12 -11.52
CA ASP A 115 -1.44 5.60 -10.88
C ASP A 115 -2.62 5.26 -11.78
N SER A 116 -3.53 4.40 -11.30
CA SER A 116 -4.71 3.98 -12.04
C SER A 116 -5.95 4.05 -11.16
N LEU A 117 -7.10 4.38 -11.75
CA LEU A 117 -8.41 4.35 -11.08
C LEU A 117 -9.36 3.44 -11.86
N HIS A 118 -10.04 2.55 -11.15
CA HIS A 118 -11.08 1.69 -11.72
C HIS A 118 -12.33 1.73 -10.87
N LEU A 119 -13.48 1.55 -11.51
CA LEU A 119 -14.74 1.22 -10.86
C LEU A 119 -15.00 -0.28 -10.98
N ALA A 120 -15.44 -0.90 -9.89
CA ALA A 120 -15.83 -2.31 -9.82
C ALA A 120 -14.73 -3.28 -10.30
N SER A 121 -13.46 -2.90 -10.13
CA SER A 121 -12.33 -3.77 -10.45
C SER A 121 -12.10 -4.86 -9.43
N GLU A 122 -12.47 -4.64 -8.16
CA GLU A 122 -12.25 -5.63 -7.09
C GLU A 122 -13.53 -5.95 -6.32
N VAL A 123 -14.24 -4.90 -5.89
CA VAL A 123 -15.54 -5.03 -5.22
C VAL A 123 -16.58 -4.29 -6.05
N PRO A 124 -17.72 -4.92 -6.38
CA PRO A 124 -18.81 -4.23 -7.06
C PRO A 124 -19.24 -2.98 -6.29
N GLY A 125 -19.35 -1.86 -7.00
CA GLY A 125 -19.73 -0.57 -6.41
C GLY A 125 -18.61 0.15 -5.64
N PHE A 126 -17.35 -0.25 -5.81
CA PHE A 126 -16.20 0.45 -5.24
C PHE A 126 -15.33 1.06 -6.35
N TYR A 127 -14.83 2.26 -6.10
CA TYR A 127 -13.67 2.78 -6.80
C TYR A 127 -12.41 2.24 -6.13
N THR A 128 -11.46 1.78 -6.93
CA THR A 128 -10.14 1.37 -6.47
C THR A 128 -9.07 2.15 -7.24
N ARG A 129 -8.27 2.93 -6.52
CA ARG A 129 -7.08 3.57 -7.04
C ARG A 129 -5.85 2.73 -6.72
N TYR A 130 -5.06 2.41 -7.73
CA TYR A 130 -3.84 1.62 -7.65
C TYR A 130 -2.64 2.55 -7.74
N MET A 131 -1.72 2.38 -6.80
CA MET A 131 -0.36 2.92 -6.85
C MET A 131 0.59 1.73 -6.93
N ALA A 132 1.04 1.39 -8.13
CA ALA A 132 1.93 0.26 -8.37
C ALA A 132 3.32 0.73 -8.76
N THR A 133 4.35 0.13 -8.19
CA THR A 133 5.73 0.45 -8.54
C THR A 133 6.69 -0.71 -8.37
N VAL A 134 7.92 -0.49 -8.82
CA VAL A 134 9.08 -1.37 -8.69
C VAL A 134 10.17 -0.61 -7.92
N LYS A 135 10.71 -1.23 -6.88
CA LYS A 135 11.89 -0.75 -6.16
C LYS A 135 12.89 -1.89 -6.04
N GLU A 136 14.00 -1.81 -6.79
CA GLU A 136 15.03 -2.84 -6.85
C GLU A 136 14.43 -4.21 -7.24
N ASP A 137 14.51 -5.21 -6.37
CA ASP A 137 13.97 -6.55 -6.53
C ASP A 137 12.51 -6.69 -6.04
N LEU A 138 11.86 -5.58 -5.62
CA LEU A 138 10.47 -5.58 -5.14
C LEU A 138 9.47 -4.98 -6.13
N GLY A 139 8.33 -5.65 -6.28
CA GLY A 139 7.09 -5.09 -6.82
C GLY A 139 6.19 -4.70 -5.64
N VAL A 140 5.71 -3.46 -5.62
CA VAL A 140 4.92 -2.89 -4.54
C VAL A 140 3.59 -2.37 -5.09
N ALA A 141 2.48 -2.71 -4.43
CA ALA A 141 1.16 -2.19 -4.74
C ALA A 141 0.54 -1.58 -3.48
N VAL A 142 0.02 -0.36 -3.61
CA VAL A 142 -0.90 0.24 -2.65
C VAL A 142 -2.23 0.45 -3.35
N THR A 143 -3.30 -0.09 -2.78
CA THR A 143 -4.66 0.08 -3.30
C THR A 143 -5.48 0.91 -2.33
N PHE A 144 -6.22 1.87 -2.85
CA PHE A 144 -7.13 2.73 -2.11
C PHE A 144 -8.53 2.46 -2.63
N SER A 145 -9.32 1.72 -1.87
CA SER A 145 -10.68 1.36 -2.27
C SER A 145 -11.70 2.08 -1.41
N VAL A 146 -12.74 2.63 -2.05
CA VAL A 146 -13.85 3.33 -1.40
C VAL A 146 -15.16 3.01 -2.11
N ALA A 147 -16.25 2.90 -1.35
CA ALA A 147 -17.58 2.74 -1.91
C ALA A 147 -17.96 3.95 -2.79
N LYS A 148 -18.67 3.69 -3.88
CA LYS A 148 -18.99 4.70 -4.91
C LYS A 148 -19.67 5.94 -4.34
N ASP A 149 -20.58 5.76 -3.38
CA ASP A 149 -21.33 6.80 -2.67
C ASP A 149 -20.48 7.65 -1.72
N HIS A 150 -19.25 7.22 -1.43
CA HIS A 150 -18.31 7.95 -0.57
C HIS A 150 -17.08 8.46 -1.32
N TYR A 151 -17.00 8.25 -2.64
CA TYR A 151 -15.81 8.58 -3.41
C TYR A 151 -15.40 10.05 -3.29
N ASP A 152 -16.36 10.96 -3.48
CA ASP A 152 -16.10 12.41 -3.47
C ASP A 152 -15.56 12.88 -2.12
N SER A 153 -16.03 12.26 -1.02
CA SER A 153 -15.57 12.59 0.33
C SER A 153 -14.17 12.06 0.66
N TYR A 154 -13.73 10.99 -0.02
CA TYR A 154 -12.44 10.35 0.24
C TYR A 154 -11.36 10.66 -0.80
N GLN A 155 -11.72 11.22 -1.97
CA GLN A 155 -10.75 11.52 -3.03
C GLN A 155 -9.61 12.40 -2.52
N ASP A 156 -9.92 13.50 -1.83
CA ASP A 156 -8.90 14.42 -1.30
C ASP A 156 -8.11 13.84 -0.11
N VAL A 157 -8.75 12.95 0.64
CA VAL A 157 -8.06 12.20 1.69
C VAL A 157 -7.01 11.29 1.06
N PHE A 158 -7.40 10.50 0.04
CA PHE A 158 -6.48 9.63 -0.68
C PHE A 158 -5.39 10.40 -1.42
N ASN A 159 -5.70 11.54 -2.04
CA ASN A 159 -4.71 12.40 -2.69
C ASN A 159 -3.60 12.83 -1.71
N ARG A 160 -3.97 13.23 -0.49
CA ARG A 160 -3.01 13.61 0.55
C ARG A 160 -2.15 12.44 0.99
N ILE A 161 -2.73 11.25 1.18
CA ILE A 161 -1.96 10.05 1.53
C ILE A 161 -0.98 9.71 0.40
N ILE A 162 -1.47 9.69 -0.84
CA ILE A 162 -0.68 9.35 -2.04
C ILE A 162 0.50 10.29 -2.20
N ALA A 163 0.32 11.60 -1.97
CA ALA A 163 1.41 12.58 -2.02
C ALA A 163 2.55 12.26 -1.03
N THR A 164 2.26 11.55 0.06
CA THR A 164 3.26 11.16 1.07
C THR A 164 3.86 9.78 0.85
N LEU A 165 3.45 9.05 -0.20
CA LEU A 165 3.96 7.70 -0.47
C LEU A 165 5.47 7.73 -0.72
N ARG A 166 6.19 6.90 0.02
CA ARG A 166 7.61 6.63 -0.21
C ARG A 166 7.82 5.12 -0.23
N VAL A 167 8.65 4.66 -1.15
CA VAL A 167 8.99 3.24 -1.30
C VAL A 167 10.49 3.06 -1.15
N PHE A 168 10.87 2.02 -0.44
CA PHE A 168 12.26 1.69 -0.14
C PHE A 168 12.44 0.18 -0.06
N ARG A 169 13.70 -0.26 -0.06
CA ARG A 169 14.08 -1.65 0.15
C ARG A 169 15.00 -1.68 1.35
N GLN A 170 14.48 -2.08 2.52
CA GLN A 170 15.35 -2.33 3.66
C GLN A 170 16.21 -3.56 3.35
N LYS A 171 17.50 -3.34 3.13
CA LYS A 171 18.50 -4.41 3.12
C LYS A 171 18.89 -4.66 4.56
N ASN A 172 18.67 -5.87 5.07
CA ASN A 172 19.25 -6.28 6.34
C ASN A 172 20.77 -6.26 6.15
N VAL A 173 21.43 -5.17 6.56
CA VAL A 173 22.88 -5.18 6.72
C VAL A 173 23.12 -6.08 7.92
N ALA A 174 23.62 -7.30 7.67
CA ALA A 174 24.07 -8.16 8.76
C ALA A 174 25.09 -7.36 9.58
N ALA A 175 24.87 -7.26 10.89
CA ALA A 175 25.72 -6.51 11.82
C ALA A 175 27.21 -6.96 11.82
N ASN A 176 27.53 -8.06 11.15
CA ASN A 176 28.87 -8.61 11.04
C ASN A 176 29.80 -7.84 10.09
N ASN A 177 29.29 -6.86 9.33
CA ASN A 177 30.12 -6.02 8.44
C ASN A 177 30.28 -4.57 8.91
N PHE A 178 29.90 -4.24 10.16
CA PHE A 178 30.25 -2.95 10.75
C PHE A 178 31.68 -3.01 11.30
N GLN A 179 32.68 -3.01 10.42
CA GLN A 179 34.04 -2.65 10.80
C GLN A 179 34.07 -1.13 10.97
N LEU A 180 33.93 -0.67 12.22
CA LEU A 180 34.37 0.65 12.63
C LEU A 180 35.87 0.74 12.34
N LYS A 181 36.22 1.28 11.17
CA LYS A 181 37.58 1.77 10.92
C LYS A 181 37.82 2.87 11.95
N LYS A 182 38.74 2.61 12.88
CA LYS A 182 39.31 3.64 13.76
C LYS A 182 39.91 4.73 12.87
N GLU A 183 39.60 5.96 13.24
CA GLU A 183 40.16 7.20 12.69
C GLU A 183 41.70 7.13 12.76
N ASP A 184 42.35 7.27 11.61
CA ASP A 184 43.45 8.21 11.50
C ASP A 184 43.48 8.76 10.06
N GLU A 185 43.88 10.02 9.98
CA GLU A 185 43.55 10.96 8.92
C GLU A 185 44.10 10.64 7.51
N ASP A 186 43.42 11.30 6.56
CA ASP A 186 43.88 11.69 5.23
C ASP A 186 43.60 10.75 4.03
N LEU A 187 42.32 10.56 3.73
CA LEU A 187 41.84 9.96 2.47
C LEU A 187 40.85 10.86 1.72
N LEU A 188 41.10 12.18 1.70
CA LEU A 188 40.42 13.12 0.78
C LEU A 188 41.17 13.30 -0.54
N ARG A 189 41.78 12.23 -1.08
CA ARG A 189 42.23 12.19 -2.47
C ARG A 189 41.94 10.82 -3.09
N ASP A 190 41.47 10.88 -4.33
CA ASP A 190 41.18 9.78 -5.26
C ASP A 190 39.90 8.97 -5.03
N GLN A 191 38.83 9.26 -5.78
CA GLN A 191 38.57 8.82 -7.17
C GLN A 191 38.16 7.35 -7.25
N SER A 192 36.93 7.16 -7.73
CA SER A 192 36.43 5.99 -8.47
C SER A 192 36.65 4.60 -7.87
N PHE A 193 35.57 3.97 -7.41
CA PHE A 193 35.50 2.51 -7.37
C PHE A 193 34.20 2.01 -8.00
N ILE A 194 34.32 1.59 -9.25
CA ILE A 194 33.48 0.58 -9.92
C ILE A 194 33.81 -0.76 -9.26
N PRO A 195 32.83 -1.59 -8.87
CA PRO A 195 33.07 -3.00 -8.67
C PRO A 195 32.34 -3.81 -9.75
N ASP A 196 33.05 -4.06 -10.85
CA ASP A 196 32.88 -5.27 -11.66
C ASP A 196 33.68 -6.40 -11.00
N GLY A 197 33.11 -7.59 -10.90
CA GLY A 197 33.84 -8.75 -10.40
C GLY A 197 32.98 -9.90 -9.89
N ASN A 198 32.49 -10.71 -10.83
CA ASN A 198 32.19 -12.14 -10.72
C ASN A 198 32.32 -12.79 -9.32
N LYS A 199 31.19 -13.21 -8.74
CA LYS A 199 31.11 -14.45 -7.95
C LYS A 199 29.79 -15.16 -8.22
N THR A 200 29.89 -16.21 -9.03
CA THR A 200 28.95 -17.33 -9.12
C THR A 200 28.70 -17.92 -7.73
N PHE A 201 27.45 -17.92 -7.29
CA PHE A 201 26.98 -18.82 -6.24
C PHE A 201 25.81 -19.63 -6.79
N ASP A 202 26.14 -20.87 -7.12
CA ASP A 202 25.24 -21.96 -7.44
C ASP A 202 24.66 -22.49 -6.12
N ILE A 203 23.33 -22.48 -5.98
CA ILE A 203 22.62 -23.25 -4.96
C ILE A 203 21.57 -24.08 -5.69
N SER A 204 21.96 -25.32 -5.94
CA SER A 204 21.16 -26.41 -6.43
C SER A 204 19.96 -26.70 -5.53
N GLN A 205 18.80 -26.82 -6.17
CA GLN A 205 17.66 -27.68 -5.88
C GLN A 205 17.63 -28.42 -4.53
N ARG A 206 16.56 -28.17 -3.76
CA ARG A 206 15.80 -29.24 -3.09
C ARG A 206 14.32 -29.14 -3.46
N LYS A 207 13.79 -30.26 -3.94
CA LYS A 207 12.44 -30.48 -4.46
C LYS A 207 11.63 -31.30 -3.44
N GLY A 208 10.35 -30.97 -3.31
CA GLY A 208 9.31 -31.77 -2.63
C GLY A 208 8.46 -30.88 -1.72
N GLY A 209 7.14 -30.76 -1.83
CA GLY A 209 6.15 -31.35 -2.74
C GLY A 209 4.75 -30.87 -2.31
N SER A 210 3.74 -31.31 -3.08
CA SER A 210 2.28 -31.11 -2.94
C SER A 210 1.67 -29.95 -3.76
N GLY A 211 1.27 -30.33 -4.97
CA GLY A 211 0.35 -29.56 -5.80
C GLY A 211 -1.06 -29.65 -5.23
N SER A 212 -1.62 -28.49 -4.89
CA SER A 212 -3.06 -28.26 -4.97
C SER A 212 -3.25 -27.05 -5.89
N GLY A 213 -4.01 -27.25 -6.96
CA GLY A 213 -4.16 -26.30 -8.04
C GLY A 213 -4.81 -24.99 -7.58
N GLY A 214 -4.29 -23.86 -8.07
CA GLY A 214 -4.83 -22.55 -7.75
C GLY A 214 -4.22 -21.42 -8.58
N LEU A 215 -4.93 -21.06 -9.64
CA LEU A 215 -4.86 -19.82 -10.43
C LEU A 215 -3.47 -19.31 -10.88
N GLY A 216 -3.13 -19.65 -12.12
CA GLY A 216 -2.05 -19.02 -12.85
C GLY A 216 -2.31 -17.53 -13.11
N ALA A 217 -1.45 -16.69 -12.54
CA ALA A 217 -1.13 -15.34 -13.01
C ALA A 217 0.22 -14.93 -12.40
N GLY A 218 1.33 -15.35 -13.03
CA GLY A 218 2.71 -15.20 -12.54
C GLY A 218 3.27 -13.76 -12.50
N GLY A 219 2.49 -12.76 -12.11
CA GLY A 219 2.89 -11.33 -12.05
C GLY A 219 2.19 -10.58 -10.91
N MET A 220 2.30 -9.26 -10.84
CA MET A 220 1.54 -8.41 -9.89
C MET A 220 0.03 -8.61 -9.94
N ALA A 221 -0.52 -9.20 -11.01
CA ALA A 221 -1.89 -9.70 -11.03
C ALA A 221 -2.16 -10.65 -9.85
N GLY A 222 -1.18 -11.47 -9.43
CA GLY A 222 -1.24 -12.30 -8.23
C GLY A 222 -1.21 -11.51 -6.92
N VAL A 223 -0.40 -10.44 -6.82
CA VAL A 223 -0.36 -9.58 -5.62
C VAL A 223 -1.64 -8.79 -5.48
N ILE A 224 -2.10 -8.20 -6.59
CA ILE A 224 -3.37 -7.51 -6.67
C ILE A 224 -4.46 -8.51 -6.30
N ALA A 225 -4.53 -9.70 -6.91
CA ALA A 225 -5.48 -10.77 -6.58
C ALA A 225 -5.45 -11.21 -5.09
N LEU A 226 -4.26 -11.34 -4.48
CA LEU A 226 -4.09 -11.76 -3.08
C LEU A 226 -4.58 -10.70 -2.10
N VAL A 227 -4.20 -9.43 -2.33
CA VAL A 227 -4.70 -8.23 -1.64
C VAL A 227 -6.24 -8.23 -1.55
N ILE A 228 -6.91 -8.75 -2.58
CA ILE A 228 -8.38 -8.72 -2.71
C ILE A 228 -9.05 -9.94 -2.06
N GLY A 229 -8.46 -11.13 -2.20
CA GLY A 229 -9.04 -12.38 -1.70
C GLY A 229 -9.22 -12.39 -0.17
N GLY A 230 -8.23 -11.88 0.57
CA GLY A 230 -8.28 -11.75 2.03
C GLY A 230 -9.34 -10.74 2.50
N GLY A 231 -9.37 -9.55 1.88
CA GLY A 231 -10.28 -8.46 2.25
C GLY A 231 -11.77 -8.75 2.00
N ILE A 232 -12.09 -9.36 0.84
CA ILE A 232 -13.47 -9.74 0.50
C ILE A 232 -13.96 -10.89 1.39
N PHE A 233 -13.13 -11.91 1.63
CA PHE A 233 -13.48 -13.03 2.50
C PHE A 233 -13.83 -12.55 3.92
N PHE A 234 -13.06 -11.61 4.48
CA PHE A 234 -13.32 -11.06 5.81
C PHE A 234 -14.62 -10.25 5.88
N MET A 235 -14.92 -9.40 4.89
CA MET A 235 -16.18 -8.65 4.82
C MET A 235 -17.40 -9.59 4.71
N MET A 236 -17.30 -10.65 3.90
CA MET A 236 -18.37 -11.64 3.75
C MET A 236 -18.54 -12.50 5.01
N LYS A 237 -17.45 -12.91 5.68
CA LYS A 237 -17.49 -13.68 6.92
C LYS A 237 -18.11 -12.87 8.08
N LYS A 238 -17.84 -11.56 8.17
CA LYS A 238 -18.50 -10.65 9.12
C LYS A 238 -20.01 -10.48 8.82
N LYS A 239 -20.41 -10.38 7.56
CA LYS A 239 -21.84 -10.34 7.17
C LYS A 239 -22.57 -11.64 7.56
N LYS A 240 -21.96 -12.82 7.35
CA LYS A 240 -22.53 -14.13 7.76
C LYS A 240 -22.67 -14.27 9.29
N LYS A 241 -21.66 -13.85 10.07
CA LYS A 241 -21.73 -13.88 11.55
C LYS A 241 -22.82 -12.96 12.12
N LYS A 242 -23.04 -11.78 11.53
CA LYS A 242 -24.12 -10.85 11.95
C LYS A 242 -25.52 -11.38 11.63
N LYS A 243 -25.74 -12.03 10.48
CA LYS A 243 -27.03 -12.66 10.15
C LYS A 243 -27.37 -13.81 11.11
N LYS A 244 -26.41 -14.66 11.49
CA LYS A 244 -26.63 -15.71 12.50
C LYS A 244 -26.95 -15.16 13.90
N LYS A 245 -26.33 -14.05 14.33
CA LYS A 245 -26.65 -13.41 15.62
C LYS A 245 -28.03 -12.74 15.65
N LYS A 246 -28.52 -12.18 14.54
CA LYS A 246 -29.90 -11.65 14.47
C LYS A 246 -30.94 -12.76 14.53
N LYS A 247 -30.71 -13.90 13.84
CA LYS A 247 -31.65 -15.04 13.83
C LYS A 247 -31.76 -15.77 15.18
N LYS A 248 -30.72 -15.71 16.03
CA LYS A 248 -30.71 -16.25 17.41
C LYS A 248 -31.34 -15.32 18.46
N LYS A 249 -31.66 -14.07 18.12
CA LYS A 249 -32.30 -13.10 19.03
C LYS A 249 -33.79 -12.89 18.71
N SER A 250 -34.29 -13.53 17.66
CA SER A 250 -35.70 -13.47 17.22
C SER A 250 -36.38 -14.83 17.31
N SER A 251 -35.86 -15.72 18.15
CA SER A 251 -36.37 -17.05 18.43
C SER A 251 -36.26 -17.31 19.92
#